data_AF-A0A6J6WVJ5-F1
#
_entry.id   AF-A0A6J6WVJ5-F1
#
_cell.length_a   1.000
_cell.length_b   1.000
_cell.length_c   1.000
_cell.angle_alpha   90.00
_cell.angle_beta   90.00
_cell.angle_gamma   90.00
#
_symmetry.space_group_name_H-M   'P 1'
#
loop_
_entity.id
_entity.type
_entity.pdbx_description
1 polymer ?
#
loop_
_entity_poly.entity_id
_entity_poly.type
_entity_poly.pdbx_seq_one_letter_code
_entity_poly.pdbx_strand_id
1 'polypeptide(L)'
;MPKKLALPWYEVGKLVGRPPILSYQSYASDNWRRIDPNGPIECGNIALQQCFLGGQDEEWFILIHIDIEKKAGKALKAIEDAQGDVVSSDADKLLISLTKLRDSLAAMYSVLCRMPEKCDPYIYFHRVRPYIFGWRNNPSLPNGVIYEGVDEYKGVGQTFRGETGAQSAIIPAADGVLGIDHEKDELREYLMEMRQYMPPQHVKFIEAVEAGPSVRAFVKSANSAKLTAIFNECVEIVADFRAKHLEYAGTYIHAQAQATPGNPSAVGTGGTPFMVYLRKHRDETKSQTL
;
A
#
# COMPACT_ATOMS: atom_id res chain seq x y z
N MET A 1 26.15 -8.45 3.05
CA MET A 1 25.38 -9.68 2.67
C MET A 1 26.30 -10.56 1.84
N PRO A 2 26.47 -11.84 2.22
CA PRO A 2 27.42 -12.74 1.57
C PRO A 2 27.16 -12.93 0.08
N LYS A 3 28.23 -13.03 -0.72
CA LYS A 3 28.17 -13.16 -2.20
C LYS A 3 27.20 -14.24 -2.69
N LYS A 4 27.17 -15.40 -2.01
CA LYS A 4 26.31 -16.54 -2.38
C LYS A 4 24.81 -16.27 -2.25
N LEU A 5 24.42 -15.24 -1.49
CA LEU A 5 23.03 -14.79 -1.35
C LEU A 5 22.78 -13.50 -2.13
N ALA A 6 23.72 -12.55 -2.07
CA ALA A 6 23.58 -11.24 -2.66
C ALA A 6 23.45 -11.28 -4.19
N LEU A 7 24.30 -12.04 -4.88
CA LEU A 7 24.29 -12.16 -6.33
C LEU A 7 22.96 -12.72 -6.89
N PRO A 8 22.50 -13.91 -6.48
CA PRO A 8 21.25 -14.44 -7.01
C PRO A 8 20.04 -13.55 -6.68
N TRP A 9 20.00 -12.94 -5.49
CA TRP A 9 18.91 -12.04 -5.14
C TRP A 9 18.91 -10.77 -6.00
N TYR A 10 20.09 -10.19 -6.25
CA TYR A 10 20.24 -9.06 -7.16
C TYR A 10 19.78 -9.37 -8.58
N GLU A 11 20.19 -10.51 -9.14
CA GLU A 11 19.77 -10.94 -10.48
C GLU A 11 18.26 -11.20 -10.54
N VAL A 12 17.67 -11.83 -9.52
CA VAL A 12 16.21 -11.96 -9.41
C VAL A 12 15.54 -10.59 -9.35
N GLY A 13 16.10 -9.65 -8.57
CA GLY A 13 15.64 -8.28 -8.48
C GLY A 13 15.57 -7.58 -9.85
N LYS A 14 16.61 -7.72 -10.67
CA LYS A 14 16.60 -7.23 -12.06
C LYS A 14 15.47 -7.86 -12.88
N LEU A 15 15.31 -9.19 -12.79
CA LEU A 15 14.31 -9.92 -13.57
C LEU A 15 12.88 -9.50 -13.22
N VAL A 16 12.59 -9.28 -11.93
CA VAL A 16 11.26 -8.87 -11.46
C VAL A 16 11.07 -7.35 -11.45
N GLY A 17 12.12 -6.59 -11.77
CA GLY A 17 12.11 -5.13 -11.83
C GLY A 17 11.95 -4.44 -10.46
N ARG A 18 12.48 -5.03 -9.39
CA ARG A 18 12.42 -4.48 -8.02
C ARG A 18 13.78 -4.63 -7.32
N PRO A 19 14.13 -3.74 -6.37
CA PRO A 19 15.38 -3.86 -5.62
C PRO A 19 15.44 -5.16 -4.81
N PRO A 20 16.64 -5.73 -4.58
CA PRO A 20 16.84 -6.97 -3.84
C PRO A 20 16.69 -6.77 -2.31
N ILE A 21 15.46 -6.47 -1.90
CA ILE A 21 15.01 -6.35 -0.52
C ILE A 21 13.61 -6.97 -0.42
N LEU A 22 13.19 -7.36 0.78
CA LEU A 22 11.81 -7.76 1.03
C LEU A 22 10.89 -6.56 0.77
N SER A 23 10.05 -6.65 -0.26
CA SER A 23 9.02 -5.65 -0.57
C SER A 23 7.62 -6.20 -0.33
N TYR A 24 6.62 -5.33 -0.32
CA TYR A 24 5.21 -5.67 -0.07
C TYR A 24 4.73 -6.85 -0.93
N GLN A 25 5.11 -6.86 -2.21
CA GLN A 25 4.76 -7.94 -3.14
C GLN A 25 5.25 -9.31 -2.63
N SER A 26 6.51 -9.40 -2.20
CA SER A 26 7.11 -10.66 -1.75
C SER A 26 6.74 -11.02 -0.31
N TYR A 27 6.39 -10.02 0.51
CA TYR A 27 6.00 -10.22 1.89
C TYR A 27 4.53 -10.64 2.04
N ALA A 28 3.65 -10.12 1.18
CA ALA A 28 2.21 -10.36 1.22
C ALA A 28 1.70 -11.09 -0.04
N SER A 29 1.68 -10.41 -1.19
CA SER A 29 0.98 -10.88 -2.39
C SER A 29 1.47 -12.22 -2.95
N ASP A 30 2.76 -12.53 -2.80
CA ASP A 30 3.37 -13.80 -3.23
C ASP A 30 3.47 -14.84 -2.09
N ASN A 31 3.23 -14.45 -0.83
CA ASN A 31 3.50 -15.26 0.36
C ASN A 31 2.23 -15.85 1.00
N TRP A 32 1.37 -16.49 0.21
CA TRP A 32 0.13 -17.06 0.76
C TRP A 32 -0.33 -18.30 0.03
N ARG A 33 -1.22 -19.03 0.70
CA ARG A 33 -1.93 -20.18 0.15
C ARG A 33 -3.34 -20.22 0.71
N ARG A 34 -4.25 -20.91 0.01
CA ARG A 34 -5.54 -21.28 0.58
C ARG A 34 -5.39 -22.47 1.53
N ILE A 35 -6.21 -22.51 2.57
CA ILE A 35 -6.37 -23.67 3.46
C ILE A 35 -7.29 -24.69 2.76
N ASP A 36 -8.50 -24.27 2.38
CA ASP A 36 -9.35 -24.97 1.41
C ASP A 36 -9.09 -24.40 0.01
N PRO A 37 -8.50 -25.18 -0.92
CA PRO A 37 -8.24 -24.77 -2.30
C PRO A 37 -9.48 -24.28 -3.06
N ASN A 38 -10.67 -24.76 -2.70
CA ASN A 38 -11.94 -24.41 -3.34
C ASN A 38 -12.63 -23.22 -2.66
N GLY A 39 -12.14 -22.80 -1.49
CA GLY A 39 -12.70 -21.69 -0.75
C GLY A 39 -12.24 -20.31 -1.24
N PRO A 40 -12.84 -19.24 -0.69
CA PRO A 40 -12.49 -17.87 -1.04
C PRO A 40 -11.07 -17.49 -0.61
N ILE A 41 -10.49 -16.47 -1.26
CA ILE A 41 -9.26 -15.80 -0.80
C ILE A 41 -9.70 -14.71 0.17
N GLU A 42 -9.81 -15.04 1.45
CA GLU A 42 -10.18 -14.11 2.52
C GLU A 42 -9.74 -14.62 3.89
N CYS A 43 -9.59 -13.71 4.85
CA CYS A 43 -9.18 -14.03 6.21
C CYS A 43 -10.12 -15.09 6.82
N GLY A 44 -9.54 -16.23 7.19
CA GLY A 44 -10.26 -17.44 7.62
C GLY A 44 -10.00 -18.64 6.72
N ASN A 45 -9.68 -18.42 5.44
CA ASN A 45 -9.33 -19.47 4.47
C ASN A 45 -7.96 -19.28 3.79
N ILE A 46 -7.18 -18.28 4.21
CA ILE A 46 -5.81 -18.06 3.74
C ILE A 46 -4.81 -18.20 4.89
N ALA A 47 -3.60 -18.65 4.56
CA ALA A 47 -2.46 -18.78 5.47
C ALA A 47 -1.17 -18.41 4.74
N LEU A 48 -0.13 -18.03 5.48
CA LEU A 48 1.17 -17.70 4.89
C LEU A 48 1.92 -18.97 4.45
N GLN A 49 2.84 -18.80 3.49
CA GLN A 49 3.77 -19.86 3.10
C GLN A 49 5.01 -19.84 4.00
N GLN A 50 5.51 -18.64 4.30
CA GLN A 50 6.70 -18.42 5.12
C GLN A 50 6.43 -17.33 6.16
N CYS A 51 6.85 -17.58 7.39
CA CYS A 51 6.90 -16.60 8.47
C CYS A 51 8.35 -16.39 8.92
N PHE A 52 8.62 -15.27 9.58
CA PHE A 52 9.87 -15.00 10.29
C PHE A 52 9.89 -15.71 11.64
N LEU A 53 9.03 -15.27 12.58
CA LEU A 53 8.89 -15.87 13.90
C LEU A 53 7.63 -16.72 14.02
N GLY A 54 6.69 -16.53 13.08
CA GLY A 54 5.37 -17.13 13.10
C GLY A 54 4.52 -16.59 14.24
N GLY A 55 3.36 -17.21 14.40
CA GLY A 55 2.37 -16.82 15.38
C GLY A 55 1.25 -15.99 14.78
N GLN A 56 0.19 -15.86 15.56
CA GLN A 56 -1.08 -15.33 15.11
C GLN A 56 -0.97 -13.88 14.63
N ASP A 57 -0.23 -13.03 15.32
CA ASP A 57 -0.12 -11.60 15.00
C ASP A 57 0.64 -11.35 13.69
N GLU A 58 1.73 -12.09 13.44
CA GLU A 58 2.50 -12.00 12.19
C GLU A 58 1.62 -12.44 11.02
N GLU A 59 1.00 -13.62 11.14
CA GLU A 59 0.10 -14.11 10.11
C GLU A 59 -1.05 -13.14 9.87
N TRP A 60 -1.77 -12.74 10.93
CA TRP A 60 -2.94 -11.88 10.78
C TRP A 60 -2.61 -10.55 10.11
N PHE A 61 -1.52 -9.89 10.52
CA PHE A 61 -1.08 -8.65 9.90
C PHE A 61 -0.96 -8.79 8.37
N ILE A 62 -0.32 -9.85 7.89
CA ILE A 62 -0.06 -10.06 6.47
C ILE A 62 -1.33 -10.53 5.74
N LEU A 63 -2.13 -11.42 6.36
CA LEU A 63 -3.38 -11.92 5.77
C LEU A 63 -4.41 -10.82 5.57
N ILE A 64 -4.50 -9.83 6.48
CA ILE A 64 -5.33 -8.63 6.29
C ILE A 64 -4.98 -7.92 4.99
N HIS A 65 -3.68 -7.76 4.70
CA HIS A 65 -3.22 -7.10 3.48
C HIS A 65 -3.55 -7.91 2.22
N ILE A 66 -3.38 -9.24 2.27
CA ILE A 66 -3.74 -10.14 1.14
C ILE A 66 -5.24 -10.07 0.85
N ASP A 67 -6.08 -10.06 1.88
CA ASP A 67 -7.54 -9.96 1.73
C ASP A 67 -7.94 -8.58 1.19
N ILE A 68 -7.33 -7.48 1.66
CA ILE A 68 -7.51 -6.14 1.08
C ILE A 68 -7.18 -6.13 -0.42
N GLU A 69 -6.01 -6.64 -0.81
CA GLU A 69 -5.58 -6.73 -2.22
C GLU A 69 -6.57 -7.55 -3.06
N LYS A 70 -7.10 -8.65 -2.48
CA LYS A 70 -8.11 -9.46 -3.17
C LYS A 70 -9.40 -8.68 -3.41
N LYS A 71 -9.90 -7.92 -2.42
CA LYS A 71 -11.09 -7.09 -2.59
C LYS A 71 -10.82 -5.98 -3.61
N ALA A 72 -9.63 -5.36 -3.57
CA ALA A 72 -9.20 -4.29 -4.47
C ALA A 72 -9.19 -4.69 -5.95
N GLY A 73 -9.03 -5.97 -6.30
CA GLY A 73 -9.10 -6.42 -7.69
C GLY A 73 -10.39 -6.00 -8.42
N LYS A 74 -11.52 -5.87 -7.71
CA LYS A 74 -12.77 -5.34 -8.30
C LYS A 74 -12.71 -3.83 -8.51
N ALA A 75 -12.07 -3.09 -7.61
CA ALA A 75 -11.83 -1.66 -7.76
C ALA A 75 -10.98 -1.37 -9.01
N LEU A 76 -9.91 -2.14 -9.24
CA LEU A 76 -9.06 -1.94 -10.43
C LEU A 76 -9.83 -2.11 -11.75
N LYS A 77 -10.74 -3.08 -11.81
CA LYS A 77 -11.62 -3.24 -12.98
C LYS A 77 -12.64 -2.09 -13.09
N ALA A 78 -13.22 -1.66 -11.97
CA ALA A 78 -14.15 -0.54 -11.96
C ALA A 78 -13.48 0.79 -12.39
N ILE A 79 -12.18 0.96 -12.11
CA ILE A 79 -11.38 2.09 -12.59
C ILE A 79 -11.30 2.10 -14.12
N GLU A 80 -10.92 0.97 -14.71
CA GLU A 80 -10.86 0.81 -16.17
C GLU A 80 -12.22 1.08 -16.82
N ASP A 81 -13.28 0.47 -16.29
CA ASP A 81 -14.65 0.63 -16.78
C ASP A 81 -15.09 2.11 -16.70
N ALA A 82 -14.86 2.78 -15.57
CA ALA A 82 -15.22 4.19 -15.38
C ALA A 82 -14.52 5.11 -16.39
N GLN A 83 -13.23 4.88 -16.68
CA GLN A 83 -12.52 5.65 -17.69
C GLN A 83 -13.07 5.39 -19.10
N GLY A 84 -13.43 4.14 -19.41
CA GLY A 84 -14.12 3.79 -20.66
C GLY A 84 -15.49 4.48 -20.79
N ASP A 85 -16.26 4.52 -19.71
CA ASP A 85 -17.57 5.15 -19.66
C ASP A 85 -17.48 6.66 -19.93
N VAL A 86 -16.44 7.33 -19.39
CA VAL A 86 -16.13 8.75 -19.68
C VAL A 86 -15.82 8.95 -21.16
N VAL A 87 -15.01 8.09 -21.78
CA VAL A 87 -14.71 8.18 -23.23
C VAL A 87 -15.99 8.06 -24.05
N SER A 88 -16.89 7.16 -23.67
CA SER A 88 -18.18 6.99 -24.34
C SER A 88 -19.23 8.06 -23.98
N SER A 89 -18.90 8.96 -23.06
CA SER A 89 -19.82 9.96 -22.50
C SER A 89 -21.11 9.36 -21.92
N ASP A 90 -21.01 8.18 -21.30
CA ASP A 90 -22.15 7.42 -20.78
C ASP A 90 -22.27 7.58 -19.26
N ALA A 91 -23.10 8.54 -18.84
CA ALA A 91 -23.30 8.86 -17.43
C ALA A 91 -23.95 7.72 -16.63
N ASP A 92 -24.81 6.92 -17.26
CA ASP A 92 -25.51 5.82 -16.59
C ASP A 92 -24.57 4.64 -16.35
N LYS A 93 -23.72 4.31 -17.31
CA LYS A 93 -22.65 3.31 -17.08
C LYS A 93 -21.63 3.79 -16.07
N LEU A 94 -21.24 5.07 -16.12
CA LEU A 94 -20.30 5.62 -15.14
C LEU A 94 -20.86 5.51 -13.72
N LEU A 95 -22.16 5.72 -13.52
CA LEU A 95 -22.82 5.52 -12.22
C LEU A 95 -22.65 4.08 -11.73
N ILE A 96 -22.81 3.09 -12.61
CA ILE A 96 -22.61 1.67 -12.29
C ILE A 96 -21.15 1.39 -11.94
N SER A 97 -20.20 1.92 -12.73
CA SER A 97 -18.77 1.72 -12.51
C SER A 97 -18.29 2.36 -11.20
N LEU A 98 -18.72 3.59 -10.90
CA LEU A 98 -18.45 4.24 -9.62
C LEU A 98 -19.11 3.51 -8.43
N THR A 99 -20.30 2.94 -8.61
CA THR A 99 -20.94 2.11 -7.58
C THR A 99 -20.09 0.88 -7.26
N LYS A 100 -19.58 0.18 -8.29
CA LYS A 100 -18.67 -0.97 -8.11
C LYS A 100 -17.36 -0.56 -7.42
N LEU A 101 -16.81 0.61 -7.77
CA LEU A 101 -15.63 1.16 -7.12
C LEU A 101 -15.90 1.42 -5.64
N ARG A 102 -17.00 2.12 -5.32
CA ARG A 102 -17.46 2.39 -3.95
C ARG A 102 -17.56 1.12 -3.13
N ASP A 103 -18.28 0.10 -3.64
CA ASP A 103 -18.49 -1.18 -2.96
C ASP A 103 -17.16 -1.91 -2.69
N SER A 104 -16.23 -1.85 -3.64
CA SER A 104 -14.91 -2.46 -3.50
C SER A 104 -14.05 -1.74 -2.47
N LEU A 105 -14.06 -0.40 -2.46
CA LEU A 105 -13.35 0.41 -1.47
C LEU A 105 -13.93 0.17 -0.06
N ALA A 106 -15.25 0.08 0.06
CA ALA A 106 -15.91 -0.24 1.33
C ALA A 106 -15.52 -1.64 1.84
N ALA A 107 -15.43 -2.63 0.94
CA ALA A 107 -14.97 -3.97 1.29
C ALA A 107 -13.51 -3.97 1.77
N MET A 108 -12.61 -3.22 1.10
CA MET A 108 -11.23 -3.05 1.55
C MET A 108 -11.16 -2.41 2.95
N TYR A 109 -11.94 -1.36 3.18
CA TYR A 109 -12.02 -0.69 4.49
C TYR A 109 -12.54 -1.63 5.59
N SER A 110 -13.56 -2.42 5.28
CA SER A 110 -14.10 -3.42 6.22
C SER A 110 -13.05 -4.45 6.61
N VAL A 111 -12.23 -4.93 5.66
CA VAL A 111 -11.11 -5.84 5.97
C VAL A 111 -10.04 -5.14 6.80
N LEU A 112 -9.66 -3.90 6.47
CA LEU A 112 -8.68 -3.13 7.26
C LEU A 112 -9.11 -3.03 8.74
N CYS A 113 -10.40 -2.78 9.01
CA CYS A 113 -10.95 -2.67 10.36
C CYS A 113 -10.76 -3.95 11.22
N ARG A 114 -10.47 -5.09 10.59
CA ARG A 114 -10.28 -6.39 11.26
C ARG A 114 -8.86 -6.58 11.81
N MET A 115 -7.93 -5.65 11.56
CA MET A 115 -6.56 -5.73 12.10
C MET A 115 -6.50 -6.07 13.60
N PRO A 116 -7.31 -5.46 14.48
CA PRO A 116 -7.24 -5.71 15.92
C PRO A 116 -7.84 -7.05 16.35
N GLU A 117 -8.50 -7.81 15.46
CA GLU A 117 -9.09 -9.11 15.81
C GLU A 117 -8.02 -10.09 16.31
N LYS A 118 -6.83 -10.07 15.69
CA LYS A 118 -5.76 -11.05 15.97
C LYS A 118 -4.35 -10.49 15.74
N CYS A 119 -4.17 -9.16 15.76
CA CYS A 119 -2.86 -8.53 15.73
C CYS A 119 -2.78 -7.53 16.88
N ASP A 120 -2.09 -7.88 17.95
CA ASP A 120 -1.85 -7.05 19.11
C ASP A 120 -0.79 -5.97 18.81
N PRO A 121 -1.01 -4.70 19.20
CA PRO A 121 -0.06 -3.61 18.98
C PRO A 121 1.33 -3.83 19.56
N TYR A 122 1.43 -4.41 20.75
CA TYR A 122 2.71 -4.67 21.42
C TYR A 122 3.46 -5.80 20.69
N ILE A 123 2.76 -6.89 20.36
CA ILE A 123 3.37 -8.00 19.61
C ILE A 123 3.82 -7.55 18.23
N TYR A 124 2.99 -6.80 17.50
CA TYR A 124 3.38 -6.24 16.21
C TYR A 124 4.66 -5.41 16.31
N PHE A 125 4.71 -4.45 17.24
CA PHE A 125 5.84 -3.52 17.34
C PHE A 125 7.14 -4.22 17.70
N HIS A 126 7.10 -5.19 18.63
CA HIS A 126 8.29 -5.83 19.17
C HIS A 126 8.72 -7.09 18.41
N ARG A 127 7.80 -7.80 17.74
CA ARG A 127 8.08 -9.10 17.12
C ARG A 127 7.90 -9.15 15.61
N VAL A 128 6.94 -8.42 15.05
CA VAL A 128 6.65 -8.44 13.61
C VAL A 128 7.46 -7.37 12.89
N ARG A 129 7.29 -6.12 13.31
CA ARG A 129 7.87 -4.93 12.69
C ARG A 129 9.40 -4.96 12.50
N PRO A 130 10.22 -5.56 13.37
CA PRO A 130 11.67 -5.59 13.19
C PRO A 130 12.17 -6.20 11.87
N TYR A 131 11.42 -7.15 11.30
CA TYR A 131 11.84 -7.89 10.09
C TYR A 131 11.50 -7.19 8.77
N ILE A 132 10.62 -6.18 8.82
CA ILE A 132 10.19 -5.41 7.64
C ILE A 132 10.93 -4.08 7.49
N PHE A 133 11.93 -3.80 8.34
CA PHE A 133 12.80 -2.63 8.16
C PHE A 133 13.77 -2.81 7.00
N GLY A 134 14.04 -1.70 6.31
CA GLY A 134 15.11 -1.63 5.33
C GLY A 134 16.42 -1.10 5.93
N TRP A 135 17.31 -0.75 5.01
CA TRP A 135 18.63 -0.21 5.32
C TRP A 135 18.68 1.32 5.20
N ARG A 136 17.68 1.95 4.54
CA ARG A 136 17.61 3.41 4.42
C ARG A 136 17.28 4.06 5.75
N ASN A 137 18.06 5.07 6.14
CA ASN A 137 17.92 5.80 7.41
C ASN A 137 17.93 4.88 8.64
N ASN A 138 18.60 3.72 8.54
CA ASN A 138 18.69 2.75 9.63
C ASN A 138 19.95 3.05 10.47
N PRO A 139 19.83 3.44 11.75
CA PRO A 139 20.98 3.80 12.59
C PRO A 139 21.97 2.65 12.79
N SER A 140 21.52 1.39 12.73
CA SER A 140 22.38 0.21 12.83
C SER A 140 23.14 -0.08 11.54
N LEU A 141 22.72 0.51 10.41
CA LEU A 141 23.29 0.33 9.09
C LEU A 141 23.47 1.71 8.40
N PRO A 142 24.27 2.63 8.98
CA PRO A 142 24.35 4.02 8.51
C PRO A 142 24.88 4.14 7.08
N ASN A 143 25.65 3.15 6.62
CA ASN A 143 26.20 3.07 5.27
C ASN A 143 25.44 2.05 4.39
N GLY A 144 24.24 1.63 4.78
CA GLY A 144 23.47 0.58 4.11
C GLY A 144 24.10 -0.81 4.21
N VAL A 145 23.67 -1.72 3.32
CA VAL A 145 24.17 -3.11 3.26
C VAL A 145 25.01 -3.30 2.01
N ILE A 146 26.23 -3.81 2.14
CA ILE A 146 27.05 -4.22 0.99
C ILE A 146 26.51 -5.55 0.45
N TYR A 147 26.18 -5.59 -0.84
CA TYR A 147 25.77 -6.80 -1.57
C TYR A 147 27.01 -7.35 -2.26
N GLU A 148 27.71 -8.29 -1.60
CA GLU A 148 29.00 -8.77 -2.08
C GLU A 148 28.93 -9.42 -3.46
N GLY A 149 29.89 -9.09 -4.32
CA GLY A 149 29.99 -9.66 -5.66
C GLY A 149 29.03 -9.06 -6.69
N VAL A 150 28.18 -8.09 -6.32
CA VAL A 150 27.39 -7.30 -7.28
C VAL A 150 28.25 -6.14 -7.78
N ASP A 151 28.79 -6.26 -8.98
CA ASP A 151 29.75 -5.31 -9.55
C ASP A 151 29.13 -3.93 -9.80
N GLU A 152 27.84 -3.86 -10.15
CA GLU A 152 27.10 -2.63 -10.38
C GLU A 152 27.00 -1.74 -9.15
N TYR A 153 27.01 -2.35 -7.96
CA TYR A 153 27.02 -1.63 -6.69
C TYR A 153 28.41 -1.17 -6.27
N LYS A 154 29.49 -1.60 -6.96
CA LYS A 154 30.87 -1.12 -6.76
C LYS A 154 31.35 -1.19 -5.31
N GLY A 155 30.87 -2.18 -4.55
CA GLY A 155 31.17 -2.33 -3.12
C GLY A 155 30.54 -1.26 -2.22
N VAL A 156 29.70 -0.36 -2.76
CA VAL A 156 28.96 0.65 -2.00
C VAL A 156 27.76 0.00 -1.33
N GLY A 157 27.55 0.31 -0.05
CA GLY A 157 26.38 -0.18 0.67
C GLY A 157 25.09 0.41 0.12
N GLN A 158 24.10 -0.45 -0.11
CA GLN A 158 22.80 -0.07 -0.65
C GLN A 158 21.83 0.31 0.47
N THR A 159 21.07 1.38 0.26
CA THR A 159 20.15 1.98 1.24
C THR A 159 18.70 1.82 0.79
N PHE A 160 18.23 0.59 0.66
CA PHE A 160 16.85 0.28 0.29
C PHE A 160 15.88 0.52 1.44
N ARG A 161 14.66 0.95 1.10
CA ARG A 161 13.54 1.10 2.03
C ARG A 161 12.95 -0.28 2.37
N GLY A 162 12.48 -0.41 3.60
CA GLY A 162 11.79 -1.62 4.04
C GLY A 162 10.43 -1.79 3.39
N GLU A 163 9.76 -2.88 3.75
CA GLU A 163 8.39 -3.13 3.33
C GLU A 163 7.43 -2.12 3.98
N THR A 164 6.44 -1.70 3.21
CA THR A 164 5.35 -0.83 3.66
C THR A 164 4.15 -0.97 2.73
N GLY A 165 2.94 -0.80 3.27
CA GLY A 165 1.71 -0.72 2.48
C GLY A 165 1.70 0.38 1.41
N ALA A 166 2.59 1.38 1.49
CA ALA A 166 2.77 2.37 0.41
C ALA A 166 3.38 1.78 -0.89
N GLN A 167 3.86 0.53 -0.85
CA GLN A 167 4.28 -0.25 -2.02
C GLN A 167 3.11 -1.05 -2.64
N SER A 168 1.88 -0.87 -2.15
CA SER A 168 0.68 -1.33 -2.84
C SER A 168 0.24 -0.32 -3.92
N ALA A 169 -0.28 -0.82 -5.03
CA ALA A 169 -0.78 -0.01 -6.13
C ALA A 169 -2.24 0.45 -5.97
N ILE A 170 -2.97 -0.10 -5.01
CA ILE A 170 -4.43 0.03 -4.95
C ILE A 170 -4.89 1.44 -4.59
N ILE A 171 -4.27 2.08 -3.59
CA ILE A 171 -4.60 3.45 -3.17
C ILE A 171 -4.11 4.47 -4.20
N PRO A 172 -2.86 4.39 -4.73
CA PRO A 172 -2.44 5.26 -5.83
C PRO A 172 -3.35 5.20 -7.06
N ALA A 173 -3.84 4.01 -7.43
CA ALA A 173 -4.79 3.88 -8.52
C ALA A 173 -6.16 4.53 -8.21
N ALA A 174 -6.65 4.39 -6.97
CA ALA A 174 -7.86 5.07 -6.52
C ALA A 174 -7.69 6.60 -6.52
N ASP A 175 -6.54 7.10 -6.07
CA ASP A 175 -6.22 8.53 -6.12
C ASP A 175 -6.23 9.03 -7.57
N GLY A 176 -5.61 8.27 -8.48
CA GLY A 176 -5.57 8.59 -9.92
C GLY A 176 -6.96 8.69 -10.54
N VAL A 177 -7.83 7.68 -10.35
CA VAL A 177 -9.18 7.69 -10.96
C VAL A 177 -10.07 8.79 -10.37
N LEU A 178 -9.97 9.02 -9.06
CA LEU A 178 -10.76 10.03 -8.35
C LEU A 178 -10.16 11.43 -8.51
N GLY A 179 -9.01 11.55 -9.18
CA GLY A 179 -8.27 12.81 -9.32
C GLY A 179 -8.04 13.48 -7.97
N ILE A 180 -7.62 12.71 -6.96
CA ILE A 180 -7.20 13.22 -5.66
C ILE A 180 -5.76 13.72 -5.83
N ASP A 181 -5.54 15.01 -5.64
CA ASP A 181 -4.22 15.62 -5.73
C ASP A 181 -3.60 15.81 -4.33
N HIS A 182 -2.28 15.72 -4.26
CA HIS A 182 -1.50 15.86 -3.04
C HIS A 182 -0.42 16.92 -3.25
N GLU A 183 -0.20 17.76 -2.25
CA GLU A 183 0.81 18.82 -2.36
C GLU A 183 2.19 18.25 -2.71
N LYS A 184 2.94 18.98 -3.53
CA LYS A 184 4.28 18.56 -3.95
C LYS A 184 5.29 18.84 -2.85
N ASP A 185 5.49 17.86 -1.99
CA ASP A 185 6.42 17.90 -0.87
C ASP A 185 7.23 16.59 -0.73
N GLU A 186 7.99 16.48 0.34
CA GLU A 186 8.78 15.29 0.69
C GLU A 186 7.93 14.00 0.81
N LEU A 187 6.66 14.11 1.21
CA LEU A 187 5.76 12.95 1.27
C LEU A 187 5.45 12.45 -0.15
N ARG A 188 5.15 13.36 -1.07
CA ARG A 188 4.91 12.98 -2.47
C ARG A 188 6.16 12.35 -3.08
N GLU A 189 7.34 12.91 -2.84
CA GLU A 189 8.61 12.32 -3.29
C GLU A 189 8.82 10.91 -2.71
N TYR A 190 8.53 10.73 -1.42
CA TYR A 190 8.59 9.43 -0.76
C TYR A 190 7.64 8.40 -1.39
N LEU A 191 6.40 8.78 -1.71
CA LEU A 191 5.43 7.88 -2.34
C LEU A 191 5.81 7.52 -3.78
N MET A 192 6.39 8.48 -4.51
CA MET A 192 6.94 8.21 -5.84
C MET A 192 8.14 7.25 -5.76
N GLU A 193 8.98 7.36 -4.72
CA GLU A 193 10.06 6.39 -4.45
C GLU A 193 9.50 4.97 -4.26
N MET A 194 8.35 4.81 -3.59
CA MET A 194 7.74 3.49 -3.36
C MET A 194 7.35 2.76 -4.65
N ARG A 195 7.09 3.48 -5.76
CA ARG A 195 6.83 2.85 -7.07
C ARG A 195 8.01 2.01 -7.56
N GLN A 196 9.24 2.31 -7.13
CA GLN A 196 10.43 1.50 -7.45
C GLN A 196 10.41 0.10 -6.81
N TYR A 197 9.57 -0.11 -5.80
CA TYR A 197 9.44 -1.37 -5.06
C TYR A 197 8.19 -2.17 -5.47
N MET A 198 7.38 -1.61 -6.38
CA MET A 198 6.19 -2.24 -6.96
C MET A 198 6.57 -3.06 -8.20
N PRO A 199 5.79 -4.09 -8.57
CA PRO A 199 5.92 -4.72 -9.89
C PRO A 199 5.78 -3.67 -11.02
N PRO A 200 6.65 -3.67 -12.05
CA PRO A 200 6.61 -2.65 -13.10
C PRO A 200 5.26 -2.51 -13.83
N GLN A 201 4.49 -3.60 -13.95
CA GLN A 201 3.17 -3.54 -14.57
C GLN A 201 2.12 -2.86 -13.67
N HIS A 202 2.27 -2.93 -12.35
CA HIS A 202 1.40 -2.21 -11.43
C HIS A 202 1.67 -0.70 -11.51
N VAL A 203 2.94 -0.30 -11.63
CA VAL A 203 3.32 1.10 -11.85
C VAL A 203 2.71 1.63 -13.14
N LYS A 204 2.85 0.88 -14.25
CA LYS A 204 2.25 1.24 -15.54
C LYS A 204 0.73 1.39 -15.47
N PHE A 205 0.06 0.56 -14.67
CA PHE A 205 -1.38 0.69 -14.47
C PHE A 205 -1.72 2.02 -13.78
N ILE A 206 -1.02 2.37 -12.69
CA ILE A 206 -1.22 3.66 -12.00
C ILE A 206 -1.00 4.83 -12.97
N GLU A 207 0.11 4.81 -13.72
CA GLU A 207 0.45 5.86 -14.69
C GLU A 207 -0.60 5.98 -15.81
N ALA A 208 -1.13 4.85 -16.29
CA ALA A 208 -2.19 4.84 -17.30
C ALA A 208 -3.50 5.44 -16.76
N VAL A 209 -3.85 5.13 -15.51
CA VAL A 209 -5.02 5.71 -14.84
C VAL A 209 -4.84 7.22 -14.65
N GLU A 210 -3.69 7.66 -14.16
CA GLU A 210 -3.36 9.08 -13.96
C GLU A 210 -3.37 9.88 -15.27
N ALA A 211 -2.93 9.28 -16.38
CA ALA A 211 -2.92 9.90 -17.71
C ALA A 211 -4.25 9.76 -18.47
N GLY A 212 -5.17 8.95 -17.97
CA GLY A 212 -6.43 8.63 -18.61
C GLY A 212 -7.48 9.75 -18.55
N PRO A 213 -8.67 9.52 -19.12
CA PRO A 213 -9.76 10.49 -19.09
C PRO A 213 -10.19 10.80 -17.65
N SER A 214 -10.45 12.08 -17.36
CA SER A 214 -10.78 12.53 -16.00
C SER A 214 -12.23 12.22 -15.63
N VAL A 215 -12.41 11.20 -14.80
CA VAL A 215 -13.72 10.87 -14.19
C VAL A 215 -14.25 12.04 -13.37
N ARG A 216 -13.39 12.67 -12.56
CA ARG A 216 -13.76 13.86 -11.77
C ARG A 216 -14.31 15.00 -12.65
N ALA A 217 -13.64 15.32 -13.75
CA ALA A 217 -14.09 16.39 -14.65
C ALA A 217 -15.44 16.03 -15.31
N PHE A 218 -15.60 14.77 -15.73
CA PHE A 218 -16.86 14.29 -16.28
C PHE A 218 -18.00 14.42 -15.29
N VAL A 219 -17.84 13.94 -14.05
CA VAL A 219 -18.86 14.05 -12.98
C VAL A 219 -19.26 15.51 -12.74
N LYS A 220 -18.30 16.44 -12.66
CA LYS A 220 -18.59 17.88 -12.55
C LYS A 220 -19.42 18.41 -13.72
N SER A 221 -19.10 17.97 -14.95
CA SER A 221 -19.79 18.44 -16.16
C SER A 221 -21.18 17.84 -16.37
N ALA A 222 -21.41 16.62 -15.87
CA ALA A 222 -22.66 15.88 -16.05
C ALA A 222 -23.83 16.49 -15.25
N ASN A 223 -23.54 17.32 -14.25
CA ASN A 223 -24.53 17.98 -13.38
C ASN A 223 -25.59 17.03 -12.81
N SER A 224 -25.19 15.80 -12.51
CA SER A 224 -26.05 14.72 -12.00
C SER A 224 -25.80 14.53 -10.51
N ALA A 225 -26.80 14.86 -9.68
CA ALA A 225 -26.70 14.73 -8.22
C ALA A 225 -26.36 13.29 -7.78
N LYS A 226 -26.84 12.27 -8.51
CA LYS A 226 -26.52 10.87 -8.23
C LYS A 226 -25.06 10.53 -8.52
N LEU A 227 -24.51 11.02 -9.62
CA LEU A 227 -23.09 10.82 -9.96
C LEU A 227 -22.18 11.55 -8.97
N THR A 228 -22.51 12.79 -8.61
CA THR A 228 -21.77 13.54 -7.59
C THR A 228 -21.77 12.83 -6.25
N ALA A 229 -22.94 12.33 -5.81
CA ALA A 229 -23.07 11.60 -4.56
C ALA A 229 -22.19 10.34 -4.53
N ILE A 230 -22.28 9.46 -5.54
CA ILE A 230 -21.47 8.21 -5.55
C ILE A 230 -19.97 8.49 -5.68
N PHE A 231 -19.59 9.54 -6.40
CA PHE A 231 -18.19 9.97 -6.49
C PHE A 231 -17.68 10.43 -5.13
N ASN A 232 -18.46 11.25 -4.41
CA ASN A 232 -18.11 11.72 -3.08
C ASN A 232 -18.00 10.57 -2.08
N GLU A 233 -18.91 9.59 -2.14
CA GLU A 233 -18.80 8.37 -1.32
C GLU A 233 -17.48 7.63 -1.56
N CYS A 234 -17.01 7.54 -2.81
CA CYS A 234 -15.71 6.92 -3.11
C CYS A 234 -14.56 7.70 -2.43
N VAL A 235 -14.54 9.03 -2.56
CA VAL A 235 -13.52 9.90 -1.95
C VAL A 235 -13.55 9.79 -0.42
N GLU A 236 -14.74 9.78 0.18
CA GLU A 236 -14.95 9.64 1.61
C GLU A 236 -14.43 8.29 2.13
N ILE A 237 -14.69 7.18 1.44
CA ILE A 237 -14.17 5.87 1.86
C ILE A 237 -12.63 5.83 1.77
N VAL A 238 -12.02 6.46 0.76
CA VAL A 238 -10.54 6.58 0.71
C VAL A 238 -10.03 7.41 1.89
N ALA A 239 -10.72 8.50 2.25
CA ALA A 239 -10.38 9.29 3.43
C ALA A 239 -10.52 8.47 4.74
N ASP A 240 -11.56 7.67 4.87
CA ASP A 240 -11.80 6.79 6.03
C ASP A 240 -10.74 5.69 6.13
N PHE A 241 -10.34 5.09 5.01
CA PHE A 241 -9.24 4.14 4.94
C PHE A 241 -7.94 4.77 5.45
N ARG A 242 -7.62 5.99 4.98
CA ARG A 242 -6.44 6.76 5.44
C ARG A 242 -6.55 7.14 6.92
N ALA A 243 -7.75 7.50 7.40
CA ALA A 243 -7.99 7.81 8.79
C ALA A 243 -7.77 6.60 9.71
N LYS A 244 -8.28 5.42 9.32
CA LYS A 244 -8.06 4.16 10.04
C LYS A 244 -6.59 3.74 10.03
N HIS A 245 -5.91 3.90 8.89
CA HIS A 245 -4.48 3.64 8.80
C HIS A 245 -3.66 4.58 9.71
N LEU A 246 -4.01 5.87 9.77
CA LEU A 246 -3.39 6.83 10.69
C LEU A 246 -3.63 6.45 12.17
N GLU A 247 -4.85 6.01 12.51
CA GLU A 247 -5.18 5.51 13.84
C GLU A 247 -4.26 4.32 14.21
N TYR A 248 -4.12 3.33 13.31
CA TYR A 248 -3.22 2.20 13.53
C TYR A 248 -1.76 2.60 13.61
N ALA A 249 -1.28 3.53 12.78
CA ALA A 249 0.07 4.05 12.91
C ALA A 249 0.29 4.73 14.29
N GLY A 250 -0.74 5.38 14.81
CA GLY A 250 -0.76 5.93 16.17
C GLY A 250 -0.64 4.84 17.26
N THR A 251 -1.44 3.78 17.17
CA THR A 251 -1.53 2.75 18.23
C THR A 251 -0.44 1.67 18.12
N TYR A 252 -0.15 1.17 16.92
CA TYR A 252 0.80 0.08 16.66
C TYR A 252 2.26 0.55 16.57
N ILE A 253 2.51 1.84 16.34
CA ILE A 253 3.88 2.36 16.18
C ILE A 253 4.15 3.49 17.17
N HIS A 254 3.44 4.60 17.08
CA HIS A 254 3.78 5.78 17.86
C HIS A 254 3.66 5.53 19.37
N ALA A 255 2.53 5.00 19.84
CA ALA A 255 2.31 4.72 21.26
C ALA A 255 3.31 3.68 21.82
N GLN A 256 3.59 2.61 21.07
CA GLN A 256 4.54 1.58 21.48
C GLN A 256 5.98 2.11 21.57
N ALA A 257 6.37 2.98 20.64
CA ALA A 257 7.68 3.61 20.66
C ALA A 257 7.86 4.55 21.87
N GLN A 258 6.83 5.30 22.27
CA GLN A 258 6.90 6.14 23.48
C GLN A 258 7.00 5.32 24.77
N ALA A 259 6.39 4.12 24.80
CA ALA A 259 6.43 3.22 25.95
C ALA A 259 7.74 2.43 26.08
N THR A 260 8.61 2.45 25.07
CA THR A 260 9.86 1.66 25.01
C THR A 260 11.08 2.58 25.11
N PRO A 261 11.84 2.57 26.23
CA PRO A 261 13.06 3.37 26.36
C PRO A 261 14.12 3.00 25.31
N GLY A 262 14.69 3.99 24.62
CA GLY A 262 15.87 3.82 23.76
C GLY A 262 15.62 3.55 22.27
N ASN A 263 14.37 3.56 21.80
CA ASN A 263 14.05 3.43 20.37
C ASN A 263 13.69 4.80 19.76
N PRO A 264 14.45 5.34 18.77
CA PRO A 264 14.12 6.63 18.15
C PRO A 264 12.73 6.61 17.52
N SER A 265 11.78 7.31 18.14
CA SER A 265 10.34 7.24 17.85
C SER A 265 9.87 8.12 16.67
N ALA A 266 10.79 8.82 16.01
CA ALA A 266 10.48 9.80 14.97
C ALA A 266 10.32 9.21 13.55
N VAL A 267 10.56 7.91 13.37
CA VAL A 267 10.79 7.31 12.05
C VAL A 267 9.98 6.01 11.86
N GLY A 268 9.10 5.98 10.86
CA GLY A 268 8.34 4.78 10.45
C GLY A 268 9.24 3.69 9.83
N THR A 269 8.71 2.51 9.49
CA THR A 269 9.51 1.47 8.77
C THR A 269 10.07 2.00 7.45
N GLY A 270 9.35 2.94 6.85
CA GLY A 270 9.74 3.68 5.66
C GLY A 270 10.70 4.85 5.88
N GLY A 271 11.09 5.23 7.11
CA GLY A 271 12.11 6.27 7.27
C GLY A 271 11.63 7.72 7.37
N THR A 272 10.33 7.99 7.62
CA THR A 272 9.69 9.34 7.53
C THR A 272 8.97 9.77 8.83
N PRO A 273 8.65 11.08 9.01
CA PRO A 273 7.77 11.57 10.08
C PRO A 273 6.30 11.20 9.80
N PHE A 274 6.05 9.89 9.78
CA PHE A 274 4.86 9.26 9.20
C PHE A 274 3.53 9.79 9.74
N MET A 275 3.45 10.17 11.03
CA MET A 275 2.21 10.70 11.60
C MET A 275 1.77 12.03 10.98
N VAL A 276 2.73 12.91 10.65
CA VAL A 276 2.43 14.20 9.99
C VAL A 276 1.96 13.94 8.56
N TYR A 277 2.68 13.10 7.85
CA TYR A 277 2.40 12.76 6.46
C TYR A 277 1.05 12.05 6.29
N LEU A 278 0.77 11.03 7.10
CA LEU A 278 -0.51 10.31 7.05
C LEU A 278 -1.70 11.21 7.38
N ARG A 279 -1.53 12.15 8.33
CA ARG A 279 -2.56 13.14 8.67
C ARG A 279 -2.84 14.07 7.49
N LYS A 280 -1.78 14.62 6.89
CA LYS A 280 -1.89 15.49 5.72
C LYS A 280 -2.62 14.79 4.57
N HIS A 281 -2.19 13.58 4.22
CA HIS A 281 -2.81 12.79 3.16
C HIS A 281 -4.31 12.53 3.38
N ARG A 282 -4.71 12.21 4.61
CA ARG A 282 -6.12 12.06 4.98
C ARG A 282 -6.88 13.38 4.77
N ASP A 283 -6.32 14.49 5.27
CA ASP A 283 -6.99 15.79 5.25
C ASP A 283 -7.13 16.34 3.82
N GLU A 284 -6.10 16.16 2.98
CA GLU A 284 -6.14 16.49 1.55
C GLU A 284 -7.17 15.65 0.79
N THR A 285 -7.29 14.35 1.07
CA THR A 285 -8.35 13.55 0.43
C THR A 285 -9.74 14.03 0.84
N LYS A 286 -9.94 14.29 2.14
CA LYS A 286 -11.24 14.68 2.69
C LYS A 286 -11.74 16.01 2.14
N SER A 287 -10.85 16.94 1.81
CA SER A 287 -11.22 18.25 1.24
C SER A 287 -11.58 18.21 -0.25
N GLN A 288 -11.50 17.04 -0.89
CA GLN A 288 -11.63 16.89 -2.35
C GLN A 288 -12.92 16.19 -2.79
N THR A 289 -13.97 16.18 -1.98
CA THR A 289 -15.33 15.93 -2.46
C THR A 289 -15.79 17.04 -3.40
N LEU A 290 -16.78 16.76 -4.25
CA LEU A 290 -17.40 17.63 -5.25
C LEU A 290 -18.61 18.38 -4.71
#